data_AF-A0A3C0EWD5-F1
#
_entry.id   AF-A0A3C0EWD5-F1
#
_cell.length_a   1.000
_cell.length_b   1.000
_cell.length_c   1.000
_cell.angle_alpha   90.00
_cell.angle_beta   90.00
_cell.angle_gamma   90.00
#
_symmetry.space_group_name_H-M   'P 1'
#
loop_
_entity.id
_entity.type
_entity.pdbx_description
1 polymer ?
#
loop_
_entity_poly.entity_id
_entity_poly.type
_entity_poly.pdbx_seq_one_letter_code
_entity_poly.pdbx_strand_id
1 'polypeptide(L)'
;FRETQYKPDRLHYIGFEKYPLSCGDLARVHSRWPSLAKLSEEFRISYSDHSRGCHRLHLDNEILLDLHFGDTLSQLANLPSHRLIDAWYLDGFAPRLNPEMWQPQLFHEIANRSKSGATLTSYSVAGNVRRNLQAAEFVVEKRPGHARKRNMLFASQKGVQGSTSKAASSHPTSAGKSIGYTAHNAYSRSALIIGAGLAGCSMAHSLSRRNWQIKLVDQASQAASGASGNAQLALRCRLFQSESELAQFYLQSFLYAQRQLHQFTKHSNLNFHNCGVLQLVGAMNKRKDLDSRRLQQLYDKQVMQVLDIKAASKLANSQLTEAAYYFPLGGWVDGSLLCNLYLEHPNIELITDQNITSLKQDDNQWQLLDKDGQEIARAPIVVIANGYKASGFEQTSQLPLQSITGQSTIIDTTAQSLSLATVVCGIRTVFPAKDNQHNLSASYRRGIVDGTIKAEDDRQNLEGAQACFEGDYLSRAIQSAQISVRCNAKDNYPVVGKVPNVAVVQDHFLSRTRFRETKKIHNGHYFSGLYISAAHGSTGLATCPLSSEYLASMINHEMSPFSHELMNTLDPMRFVLREMKKKR
;
A
#
# COMPACT_ATOMS: atom_id res chain seq x y z
N PHE A 1 21.74 -6.84 -17.27
CA PHE A 1 21.09 -7.50 -16.11
C PHE A 1 20.72 -8.95 -16.39
N ARG A 2 20.18 -9.28 -17.58
CA ARG A 2 19.99 -10.68 -17.98
C ARG A 2 21.31 -11.39 -18.36
N GLU A 3 22.34 -10.61 -18.71
CA GLU A 3 23.68 -11.07 -19.05
C GLU A 3 24.72 -10.45 -18.12
N THR A 4 24.67 -10.77 -16.82
CA THR A 4 25.72 -10.36 -15.86
C THR A 4 26.35 -11.59 -15.23
N GLN A 5 27.65 -11.51 -14.93
CA GLN A 5 28.37 -12.57 -14.20
C GLN A 5 27.77 -12.82 -12.80
N TYR A 6 27.13 -11.81 -12.21
CA TYR A 6 26.40 -11.94 -10.95
C TYR A 6 25.01 -11.32 -11.09
N LYS A 7 23.97 -12.16 -11.04
CA LYS A 7 22.58 -11.72 -11.09
C LYS A 7 22.02 -11.72 -9.66
N PRO A 8 21.67 -10.56 -9.07
CA PRO A 8 20.97 -10.55 -7.81
C PRO A 8 19.54 -11.06 -8.01
N ASP A 9 18.97 -11.68 -6.97
CA ASP A 9 17.59 -12.22 -7.00
C ASP A 9 16.56 -11.14 -7.36
N ARG A 10 16.80 -9.90 -6.93
CA ARG A 10 15.89 -8.77 -7.16
C ARG A 10 16.65 -7.46 -7.38
N LEU A 11 16.09 -6.60 -8.23
CA LEU A 11 16.49 -5.22 -8.47
C LEU A 11 15.40 -4.28 -7.96
N HIS A 12 15.78 -3.35 -7.07
CA HIS A 12 14.93 -2.24 -6.67
C HIS A 12 15.51 -0.95 -7.22
N TYR A 13 14.82 -0.35 -8.18
CA TYR A 13 15.18 0.94 -8.77
C TYR A 13 14.31 2.04 -8.18
N ILE A 14 14.93 3.15 -7.74
CA ILE A 14 14.22 4.31 -7.18
C ILE A 14 14.56 5.51 -8.06
N GLY A 15 13.55 6.04 -8.76
CA GLY A 15 13.66 7.20 -9.63
C GLY A 15 12.98 8.42 -9.04
N PHE A 16 13.53 9.61 -9.30
CA PHE A 16 12.96 10.89 -8.92
C PHE A 16 12.79 11.75 -10.18
N GLU A 17 11.57 12.20 -10.47
CA GLU A 17 11.28 12.93 -11.69
C GLU A 17 10.34 14.11 -11.39
N LYS A 18 10.77 15.33 -11.73
CA LYS A 18 9.99 16.56 -11.48
C LYS A 18 9.02 16.85 -12.62
N TYR A 19 9.36 16.42 -13.84
CA TYR A 19 8.61 16.69 -15.07
C TYR A 19 8.36 15.37 -15.83
N PRO A 20 7.49 14.49 -15.30
CA PRO A 20 7.23 13.21 -15.94
C PRO A 20 6.69 13.40 -17.35
N LEU A 21 7.23 12.63 -18.29
CA LEU A 21 6.81 12.68 -19.70
C LEU A 21 5.34 12.30 -19.82
N SER A 22 4.62 12.88 -20.77
CA SER A 22 3.30 12.35 -21.15
C SER A 22 3.43 10.93 -21.72
N CYS A 23 2.36 10.12 -21.67
CA CYS A 23 2.37 8.80 -22.28
C CYS A 23 2.71 8.86 -23.79
N GLY A 24 2.25 9.90 -24.50
CA GLY A 24 2.56 10.12 -25.90
C GLY A 24 4.03 10.46 -26.16
N ASP A 25 4.61 11.36 -25.36
CA ASP A 25 6.05 11.69 -25.46
C ASP A 25 6.93 10.49 -25.11
N LEU A 26 6.56 9.75 -24.07
CA LEU A 26 7.26 8.55 -23.66
C LEU A 26 7.21 7.46 -24.75
N ALA A 27 6.08 7.27 -25.42
CA ALA A 27 5.97 6.37 -26.56
C ALA A 27 6.89 6.78 -27.73
N ARG A 28 6.95 8.08 -28.05
CA ARG A 28 7.86 8.62 -29.07
C ARG A 28 9.34 8.46 -28.70
N VAL A 29 9.70 8.53 -27.42
CA VAL A 29 11.07 8.26 -26.97
C VAL A 29 11.39 6.77 -27.11
N HIS A 30 10.48 5.90 -26.67
CA HIS A 30 10.66 4.45 -26.74
C HIS A 30 10.79 3.91 -28.17
N SER A 31 10.14 4.52 -29.16
CA SER A 31 10.24 4.08 -30.56
C SER A 31 11.66 4.17 -31.14
N ARG A 32 12.55 4.95 -30.51
CA ARG A 32 13.98 5.03 -30.87
C ARG A 32 14.78 3.80 -30.45
N TRP A 33 14.21 2.93 -29.62
CA TRP A 33 14.86 1.72 -29.11
C TRP A 33 14.00 0.48 -29.36
N PRO A 34 13.85 0.03 -30.62
CA PRO A 34 13.01 -1.13 -30.96
C PRO A 34 13.40 -2.41 -30.22
N SER A 35 14.68 -2.58 -29.87
CA SER A 35 15.17 -3.70 -29.07
C SER A 35 14.57 -3.77 -27.66
N LEU A 36 13.99 -2.67 -27.16
CA LEU A 36 13.35 -2.58 -25.85
C LEU A 36 11.82 -2.55 -25.94
N ALA A 37 11.23 -2.72 -27.13
CA ALA A 37 9.80 -2.47 -27.37
C ALA A 37 8.86 -3.18 -26.38
N LYS A 38 9.11 -4.46 -26.08
CA LYS A 38 8.32 -5.25 -25.13
C LYS A 38 8.34 -4.65 -23.72
N LEU A 39 9.52 -4.39 -23.18
CA LEU A 39 9.69 -3.78 -21.85
C LEU A 39 9.08 -2.38 -21.80
N SER A 40 9.25 -1.60 -22.86
CA SER A 40 8.69 -0.27 -22.97
C SER A 40 7.16 -0.28 -23.04
N GLU A 41 6.54 -1.30 -23.64
CA GLU A 41 5.09 -1.47 -23.65
C GLU A 41 4.56 -1.82 -22.27
N GLU A 42 5.14 -2.83 -21.62
CA GLU A 42 4.81 -3.24 -20.24
C GLU A 42 4.92 -2.04 -19.28
N PHE A 43 5.99 -1.25 -19.37
CA PHE A 43 6.17 -0.06 -18.55
C PHE A 43 5.10 1.01 -18.82
N ARG A 44 4.80 1.32 -20.09
CA ARG A 44 3.80 2.35 -20.44
C ARG A 44 2.40 2.04 -19.92
N ILE A 45 2.03 0.76 -19.86
CA ILE A 45 0.74 0.33 -19.29
C ILE A 45 0.62 0.74 -17.81
N SER A 46 1.72 0.72 -17.07
CA SER A 46 1.75 1.02 -15.63
C SER A 46 2.12 2.47 -15.30
N TYR A 47 2.41 3.30 -16.30
CA TYR A 47 2.96 4.66 -16.13
C TYR A 47 1.91 5.79 -16.20
N SER A 48 0.61 5.47 -16.31
CA SER A 48 -0.42 6.44 -16.71
C SER A 48 -0.67 7.63 -15.76
N ASP A 49 -0.32 7.54 -14.47
CA ASP A 49 -0.58 8.61 -13.48
C ASP A 49 0.70 9.23 -12.93
N HIS A 50 0.69 10.56 -12.79
CA HIS A 50 1.81 11.37 -12.31
C HIS A 50 1.49 12.17 -11.04
N SER A 51 0.51 11.72 -10.28
CA SER A 51 0.16 12.38 -9.02
C SER A 51 1.31 12.34 -8.02
N ARG A 52 1.28 13.25 -7.04
CA ARG A 52 2.34 13.39 -6.04
C ARG A 52 2.53 12.10 -5.22
N GLY A 53 3.80 11.73 -5.02
CA GLY A 53 4.20 10.65 -4.13
C GLY A 53 5.01 9.57 -4.83
N CYS A 54 5.20 8.46 -4.12
CA CYS A 54 5.81 7.25 -4.64
C CYS A 54 4.80 6.41 -5.43
N HIS A 55 5.16 6.06 -6.65
CA HIS A 55 4.47 5.07 -7.48
C HIS A 55 5.31 3.81 -7.52
N ARG A 56 4.92 2.83 -6.72
CA ARG A 56 5.52 1.50 -6.73
C ARG A 56 4.95 0.68 -7.88
N LEU A 57 5.83 0.16 -8.72
CA LEU A 57 5.56 -0.62 -9.92
C LEU A 57 6.32 -1.94 -9.86
N HIS A 58 5.59 -3.05 -9.95
CA HIS A 58 6.19 -4.36 -10.20
C HIS A 58 6.24 -4.55 -11.72
N LEU A 59 7.45 -4.45 -12.29
CA LEU A 59 7.64 -4.64 -13.73
C LEU A 59 7.79 -6.12 -14.08
N ASP A 60 8.31 -6.90 -13.14
CA ASP A 60 8.38 -8.36 -13.16
C ASP A 60 8.56 -8.85 -11.70
N ASN A 61 8.66 -10.16 -11.48
CA ASN A 61 8.91 -10.77 -10.16
C ASN A 61 10.25 -10.30 -9.54
N GLU A 62 11.23 -9.98 -10.40
CA GLU A 62 12.58 -9.60 -9.97
C GLU A 62 12.80 -8.07 -9.95
N ILE A 63 11.89 -7.27 -10.52
CA ILE A 63 12.13 -5.84 -10.75
C ILE A 63 11.04 -4.99 -10.09
N LEU A 64 11.46 -4.26 -9.07
CA LEU A 64 10.67 -3.25 -8.38
C LEU A 64 11.14 -1.86 -8.80
N LEU A 65 10.20 -1.02 -9.23
CA LEU A 65 10.45 0.36 -9.58
C LEU A 65 9.60 1.28 -8.69
N ASP A 66 10.24 2.14 -7.91
CA ASP A 66 9.59 3.24 -7.20
C ASP A 66 9.87 4.55 -7.96
N LEU A 67 8.81 5.21 -8.45
CA LEU A 67 8.89 6.52 -9.08
C LEU A 67 8.34 7.60 -8.15
N HIS A 68 9.19 8.54 -7.77
CA HIS A 68 8.81 9.70 -6.97
C HIS A 68 8.64 10.92 -7.86
N PHE A 69 7.39 11.39 -8.00
CA PHE A 69 7.12 12.60 -8.78
C PHE A 69 7.22 13.86 -7.93
N GLY A 70 7.99 14.83 -8.42
CA GLY A 70 8.22 16.12 -7.80
C GLY A 70 9.71 16.46 -7.67
N ASP A 71 10.00 17.51 -6.90
CA ASP A 71 11.36 18.00 -6.69
C ASP A 71 12.25 16.95 -5.99
N THR A 72 13.40 16.61 -6.58
CA THR A 72 14.28 15.52 -6.13
C THR A 72 14.73 15.68 -4.68
N LEU A 73 15.16 16.88 -4.27
CA LEU A 73 15.61 17.12 -2.91
C LEU A 73 14.46 16.90 -1.92
N SER A 74 13.30 17.47 -2.24
CA SER A 74 12.10 17.35 -1.40
C SER A 74 11.64 15.90 -1.26
N GLN A 75 11.62 15.14 -2.35
CA GLN A 75 11.22 13.73 -2.36
C GLN A 75 12.22 12.86 -1.59
N LEU A 76 13.52 13.05 -1.81
CA LEU A 76 14.56 12.28 -1.12
C LEU A 76 14.61 12.58 0.39
N ALA A 77 14.39 13.84 0.79
CA ALA A 77 14.33 14.24 2.19
C ALA A 77 13.16 13.60 2.94
N ASN A 78 12.04 13.38 2.27
CA ASN A 78 10.85 12.74 2.85
C ASN A 78 10.93 11.20 2.93
N LEU A 79 11.94 10.59 2.30
CA LEU A 79 12.18 9.16 2.46
C LEU A 79 12.72 8.85 3.86
N PRO A 80 12.32 7.71 4.46
CA PRO A 80 12.91 7.24 5.71
C PRO A 80 14.44 7.19 5.64
N SER A 81 15.11 7.60 6.71
CA SER A 81 16.58 7.75 6.76
C SER A 81 17.36 6.42 6.83
N HIS A 82 16.89 5.38 6.16
CA HIS A 82 17.58 4.09 6.09
C HIS A 82 18.69 4.13 5.03
N ARG A 83 19.87 3.66 5.40
CA ARG A 83 21.01 3.48 4.48
C ARG A 83 20.82 2.20 3.66
N LEU A 84 20.07 2.29 2.58
CA LEU A 84 19.66 1.14 1.77
C LEU A 84 20.17 1.17 0.33
N ILE A 85 20.69 2.29 -0.16
CA ILE A 85 21.07 2.43 -1.57
C ILE A 85 22.48 1.89 -1.81
N ASP A 86 22.60 0.92 -2.73
CA ASP A 86 23.87 0.32 -3.14
C ASP A 86 24.59 1.14 -4.23
N ALA A 87 23.83 1.77 -5.14
CA ALA A 87 24.37 2.53 -6.25
C ALA A 87 23.48 3.72 -6.63
N TRP A 88 24.11 4.84 -6.99
CA TRP A 88 23.46 6.06 -7.44
C TRP A 88 23.80 6.41 -8.88
N TYR A 89 22.76 6.65 -9.68
CA TYR A 89 22.88 7.30 -10.97
C TYR A 89 22.52 8.78 -10.80
N LEU A 90 23.53 9.61 -10.59
CA LEU A 90 23.36 11.05 -10.45
C LEU A 90 23.33 11.69 -11.84
N ASP A 91 22.16 11.64 -12.44
CA ASP A 91 21.84 12.15 -13.77
C ASP A 91 20.85 13.31 -13.71
N GLY A 92 20.82 14.14 -14.76
CA GLY A 92 20.01 15.35 -14.83
C GLY A 92 20.58 16.34 -15.84
N PHE A 93 19.96 17.51 -16.03
CA PHE A 93 20.55 18.54 -16.91
C PHE A 93 21.88 19.07 -16.38
N ALA A 94 22.71 19.61 -17.29
CA ALA A 94 24.04 20.11 -16.95
C ALA A 94 23.95 21.10 -15.77
N PRO A 95 24.87 21.06 -14.78
CA PRO A 95 24.73 21.86 -13.56
C PRO A 95 24.55 23.37 -13.78
N ARG A 96 25.09 23.90 -14.89
CA ARG A 96 24.91 25.30 -15.29
C ARG A 96 23.46 25.62 -15.70
N LEU A 97 22.74 24.66 -16.27
CA LEU A 97 21.37 24.82 -16.78
C LEU A 97 20.30 24.45 -15.74
N ASN A 98 20.65 23.65 -14.73
CA ASN A 98 19.73 23.25 -13.66
C ASN A 98 20.42 23.30 -12.28
N PRO A 99 20.93 24.47 -11.83
CA PRO A 99 21.69 24.57 -10.59
C PRO A 99 20.89 24.15 -9.35
N GLU A 100 19.55 24.28 -9.39
CA GLU A 100 18.66 23.92 -8.28
C GLU A 100 18.77 22.45 -7.89
N MET A 101 18.99 21.54 -8.84
CA MET A 101 19.18 20.13 -8.54
C MET A 101 20.53 19.86 -7.85
N TRP A 102 21.59 20.59 -8.19
CA TRP A 102 22.96 20.31 -7.74
C TRP A 102 23.34 21.06 -6.46
N GLN A 103 22.37 21.29 -5.59
CA GLN A 103 22.56 21.95 -4.29
C GLN A 103 23.26 21.01 -3.27
N PRO A 104 24.12 21.53 -2.37
CA PRO A 104 24.81 20.73 -1.35
C PRO A 104 23.89 19.82 -0.53
N GLN A 105 22.67 20.29 -0.23
CA GLN A 105 21.65 19.56 0.51
C GLN A 105 21.29 18.23 -0.16
N LEU A 106 21.20 18.17 -1.49
CA LEU A 106 20.91 16.93 -2.21
C LEU A 106 22.02 15.88 -1.97
N PHE A 107 23.28 16.31 -1.99
CA PHE A 107 24.41 15.40 -1.79
C PHE A 107 24.46 14.87 -0.34
N HIS A 108 24.09 15.71 0.63
CA HIS A 108 23.93 15.27 2.02
C HIS A 108 22.85 14.19 2.13
N GLU A 109 21.70 14.41 1.48
CA GLU A 109 20.61 13.42 1.49
C GLU A 109 21.01 12.12 0.77
N ILE A 110 21.73 12.20 -0.34
CA ILE A 110 22.33 11.04 -1.03
C ILE A 110 23.23 10.25 -0.06
N ALA A 111 24.16 10.91 0.63
CA ALA A 111 25.04 10.24 1.61
C ALA A 111 24.26 9.58 2.75
N ASN A 112 23.20 10.22 3.23
CA ASN A 112 22.36 9.73 4.32
C ASN A 112 21.57 8.45 3.96
N ARG A 113 21.26 8.23 2.68
CA ARG A 113 20.55 7.01 2.19
C ARG A 113 21.49 5.96 1.61
N SER A 114 22.77 6.29 1.43
CA SER A 114 23.78 5.40 0.87
C SER A 114 24.25 4.38 1.90
N LYS A 115 24.37 3.11 1.47
CA LYS A 115 25.02 2.05 2.26
C LYS A 115 26.52 2.32 2.38
N SER A 116 27.14 1.74 3.41
CA SER A 116 28.60 1.69 3.48
C SER A 116 29.17 1.07 2.19
N GLY A 117 30.06 1.78 1.51
CA GLY A 117 30.62 1.34 0.23
C GLY A 117 29.72 1.58 -0.99
N ALA A 118 28.58 2.26 -0.85
CA ALA A 118 27.71 2.60 -1.97
C ALA A 118 28.48 3.41 -3.03
N THR A 119 28.15 3.14 -4.29
CA THR A 119 28.78 3.78 -5.44
C THR A 119 27.91 4.87 -6.02
N LEU A 120 28.53 5.83 -6.69
CA LEU A 120 27.84 6.90 -7.41
C LEU A 120 28.55 7.18 -8.71
N THR A 121 27.77 7.34 -9.78
CA THR A 121 28.27 7.80 -11.07
C THR A 121 27.54 9.04 -11.52
N SER A 122 28.26 9.97 -12.13
CA SER A 122 27.67 11.11 -12.84
C SER A 122 28.44 11.42 -14.11
N TYR A 123 27.74 11.78 -15.18
CA TYR A 123 28.40 12.26 -16.39
C TYR A 123 29.11 13.60 -16.18
N SER A 124 28.70 14.38 -15.19
CA SER A 124 29.17 15.74 -14.96
C SER A 124 30.47 15.73 -14.15
N VAL A 125 31.49 16.44 -14.63
CA VAL A 125 32.78 16.63 -13.94
C VAL A 125 32.94 18.04 -13.38
N ALA A 126 31.85 18.79 -13.27
CA ALA A 126 31.85 20.17 -12.80
C ALA A 126 32.44 20.28 -11.38
N GLY A 127 33.18 21.36 -11.14
CA GLY A 127 33.92 21.54 -9.88
C GLY A 127 33.03 21.60 -8.64
N ASN A 128 31.83 22.19 -8.75
CA ASN A 128 30.84 22.22 -7.67
C ASN A 128 30.31 20.82 -7.33
N VAL A 129 30.00 19.99 -8.33
CA VAL A 129 29.54 18.60 -8.14
C VAL A 129 30.60 17.79 -7.39
N ARG A 130 31.87 17.88 -7.80
CA ARG A 130 32.97 17.20 -7.11
C ARG A 130 33.10 17.66 -5.66
N ARG A 131 33.09 18.97 -5.40
CA ARG A 131 33.22 19.52 -4.05
C ARG A 131 32.05 19.11 -3.15
N ASN A 132 30.83 19.11 -3.67
CA ASN A 132 29.66 18.71 -2.90
C ASN A 132 29.67 17.21 -2.56
N LEU A 133 30.11 16.35 -3.49
CA LEU A 133 30.32 14.92 -3.20
C LEU A 133 31.39 14.72 -2.11
N GLN A 134 32.52 15.43 -2.21
CA GLN A 134 33.58 15.37 -1.19
C GLN A 134 33.09 15.86 0.18
N ALA A 135 32.30 16.94 0.21
CA ALA A 135 31.69 17.46 1.43
C ALA A 135 30.65 16.50 2.04
N ALA A 136 30.01 15.69 1.20
CA ALA A 136 29.12 14.59 1.59
C ALA A 136 29.88 13.27 1.87
N GLU A 137 31.19 13.35 2.13
CA GLU A 137 32.08 12.25 2.53
C GLU A 137 32.26 11.13 1.49
N PHE A 138 31.98 11.41 0.21
CA PHE A 138 32.35 10.50 -0.86
C PHE A 138 33.82 10.66 -1.26
N VAL A 139 34.49 9.54 -1.52
CA VAL A 139 35.78 9.51 -2.21
C VAL A 139 35.49 9.62 -3.70
N VAL A 140 35.91 10.73 -4.31
CA VAL A 140 35.60 11.05 -5.72
C VAL A 140 36.83 10.84 -6.59
N GLU A 141 36.63 10.16 -7.71
CA GLU A 141 37.64 9.96 -8.75
C GLU A 141 37.09 10.33 -10.14
N LYS A 142 38.00 10.77 -11.01
CA LYS A 142 37.67 10.97 -12.43
C LYS A 142 37.99 9.68 -13.18
N ARG A 143 37.03 9.19 -13.96
CA ARG A 143 37.21 8.06 -14.88
C ARG A 143 37.06 8.53 -16.33
N PRO A 144 37.58 7.79 -17.33
CA PRO A 144 37.32 8.07 -18.73
C PRO A 144 35.81 8.15 -19.00
N GLY A 145 35.37 9.20 -19.71
CA GLY A 145 33.96 9.37 -20.06
C GLY A 145 33.57 8.55 -21.29
N HIS A 146 32.26 8.44 -21.53
CA HIS A 146 31.72 7.74 -22.70
C HIS A 146 31.60 8.66 -23.92
N ALA A 147 31.76 8.08 -25.12
CA ALA A 147 31.70 8.77 -26.41
C ALA A 147 32.62 10.01 -26.47
N ARG A 148 32.07 11.21 -26.68
CA ARG A 148 32.85 12.46 -26.81
C ARG A 148 33.29 13.07 -25.47
N LYS A 149 32.83 12.54 -24.32
CA LYS A 149 33.18 13.10 -23.00
C LYS A 149 34.54 12.58 -22.54
N ARG A 150 35.48 13.50 -22.29
CA ARG A 150 36.83 13.16 -21.81
C ARG A 150 36.83 12.45 -20.45
N ASN A 151 36.01 12.92 -19.52
CA ASN A 151 35.96 12.39 -18.15
C ASN A 151 34.50 12.28 -17.67
N MET A 152 34.27 11.38 -16.74
CA MET A 152 33.07 11.27 -15.88
C MET A 152 33.49 11.17 -14.41
N LEU A 153 32.56 11.35 -13.48
CA LEU A 153 32.81 11.13 -12.06
C LEU A 153 32.33 9.74 -11.64
N PHE A 154 33.20 9.07 -10.89
CA PHE A 154 32.84 7.96 -10.03
C PHE A 154 33.11 8.38 -8.58
N ALA A 155 32.27 7.94 -7.67
CA ALA A 155 32.47 8.15 -6.26
C ALA A 155 32.06 6.92 -5.46
N SER A 156 32.67 6.75 -4.30
CA SER A 156 32.29 5.71 -3.34
C SER A 156 32.16 6.31 -1.94
N GLN A 157 31.13 5.89 -1.20
CA GLN A 157 30.97 6.32 0.17
C GLN A 157 32.06 5.66 1.02
N LYS A 158 32.75 6.45 1.86
CA LYS A 158 33.73 5.89 2.79
C LYS A 158 33.07 4.82 3.65
N GLY A 159 33.70 3.66 3.74
CA GLY A 159 33.28 2.63 4.68
C GLY A 159 33.34 3.19 6.10
N VAL A 160 32.29 2.98 6.89
CA VAL A 160 32.34 3.29 8.32
C VAL A 160 33.33 2.31 8.95
N GLN A 161 34.60 2.69 9.06
CA GLN A 161 35.48 2.05 10.02
C GLN A 161 34.90 2.37 11.39
N GLY A 162 34.45 1.34 12.11
CA GLY A 162 33.88 1.51 13.44
C GLY A 162 34.77 2.39 14.30
N SER A 163 34.14 3.35 14.99
CA SER A 163 34.75 4.11 16.08
C SER A 163 35.26 3.13 17.15
N THR A 164 36.48 2.64 17.01
CA THR A 164 37.23 2.04 18.12
C THR A 164 37.76 3.19 18.96
N SER A 165 37.10 3.43 20.09
CA SER A 165 37.71 4.11 21.22
C SER A 165 39.04 3.42 21.54
N LYS A 166 40.12 4.21 21.65
CA LYS A 166 41.43 3.73 22.09
C LYS A 166 41.32 3.18 23.51
N ALA A 167 41.36 1.86 23.64
CA ALA A 167 41.81 1.20 24.85
C ALA A 167 42.72 0.03 24.42
N ALA A 168 43.98 0.11 24.84
CA ALA A 168 45.00 -0.88 24.56
C ALA A 168 44.74 -2.17 25.33
N SER A 169 44.81 -3.31 24.65
CA SER A 169 45.56 -4.49 25.10
C SER A 169 45.56 -5.58 24.02
N SER A 170 46.68 -6.27 23.95
CA SER A 170 47.13 -7.24 22.97
C SER A 170 46.39 -8.58 23.03
N HIS A 171 45.97 -9.11 21.86
CA HIS A 171 46.31 -10.45 21.37
C HIS A 171 45.83 -10.66 19.92
N PRO A 172 46.53 -11.46 19.09
CA PRO A 172 46.23 -11.60 17.67
C PRO A 172 45.47 -12.89 17.36
N THR A 173 44.22 -12.80 16.91
CA THR A 173 43.58 -13.93 16.21
C THR A 173 42.42 -13.48 15.31
N SER A 174 42.53 -13.88 14.04
CA SER A 174 41.46 -14.28 13.10
C SER A 174 40.36 -13.27 12.69
N ALA A 175 40.40 -12.95 11.40
CA ALA A 175 39.26 -12.79 10.48
C ALA A 175 38.10 -11.86 10.92
N GLY A 176 38.21 -10.61 10.50
CA GLY A 176 37.14 -9.81 9.88
C GLY A 176 35.70 -10.05 10.34
N LYS A 177 35.37 -9.70 11.59
CA LYS A 177 33.99 -9.43 11.99
C LYS A 177 33.72 -7.92 11.88
N SER A 178 32.96 -7.53 10.86
CA SER A 178 32.38 -6.19 10.79
C SER A 178 31.34 -6.04 11.90
N ILE A 179 31.55 -5.06 12.77
CA ILE A 179 30.66 -4.68 13.85
C ILE A 179 29.42 -3.99 13.26
N GLY A 180 28.22 -4.48 13.61
CA GLY A 180 27.08 -3.60 13.85
C GLY A 180 25.89 -3.62 12.87
N TYR A 181 25.66 -4.69 12.12
CA TYR A 181 24.28 -5.08 11.85
C TYR A 181 23.99 -6.18 12.86
N THR A 182 22.94 -6.03 13.66
CA THR A 182 22.32 -7.19 14.30
C THR A 182 22.01 -8.14 13.17
N ALA A 183 22.89 -9.12 12.97
CA ALA A 183 22.56 -10.36 12.33
C ALA A 183 21.37 -10.85 13.14
N HIS A 184 20.16 -10.54 12.64
CA HIS A 184 19.10 -11.51 12.77
C HIS A 184 19.75 -12.79 12.29
N ASN A 185 19.98 -13.69 13.24
CA ASN A 185 20.43 -15.04 12.98
C ASN A 185 19.67 -15.59 11.77
N ALA A 186 20.20 -16.64 11.17
CA ALA A 186 19.55 -17.48 10.17
C ALA A 186 18.22 -18.11 10.69
N TYR A 187 17.29 -17.29 11.17
CA TYR A 187 15.89 -17.60 11.30
C TYR A 187 15.38 -17.80 9.89
N SER A 188 14.65 -18.89 9.69
CA SER A 188 13.89 -19.11 8.46
C SER A 188 13.11 -17.84 8.15
N ARG A 189 13.17 -17.37 6.88
CA ARG A 189 12.27 -16.32 6.38
C ARG A 189 10.85 -16.86 6.38
N SER A 190 10.23 -16.90 7.55
CA SER A 190 8.91 -17.47 7.77
C SER A 190 8.03 -16.49 8.52
N ALA A 191 6.77 -16.40 8.12
CA ALA A 191 5.79 -15.55 8.75
C ALA A 191 4.44 -16.25 8.88
N LEU A 192 3.74 -15.91 9.95
CA LEU A 192 2.35 -16.25 10.20
C LEU A 192 1.48 -15.07 9.82
N ILE A 193 0.36 -15.34 9.16
CA ILE A 193 -0.63 -14.31 8.85
C ILE A 193 -1.98 -14.81 9.36
N ILE A 194 -2.64 -14.00 10.17
CA ILE A 194 -3.93 -14.36 10.79
C ILE A 194 -5.05 -13.71 9.98
N GLY A 195 -5.84 -14.52 9.28
CA GLY A 195 -7.00 -14.11 8.49
C GLY A 195 -6.73 -14.10 6.98
N ALA A 196 -7.45 -14.92 6.22
CA ALA A 196 -7.40 -15.10 4.77
C ALA A 196 -8.41 -14.20 4.02
N GLY A 197 -8.62 -12.97 4.50
CA GLY A 197 -9.30 -11.91 3.73
C GLY A 197 -8.33 -11.13 2.85
N LEU A 198 -8.79 -10.07 2.17
CA LEU A 198 -7.96 -9.23 1.28
C LEU A 198 -6.66 -8.77 1.94
N ALA A 199 -6.71 -8.34 3.22
CA ALA A 199 -5.51 -7.88 3.93
C ALA A 199 -4.47 -9.01 4.09
N GLY A 200 -4.90 -10.20 4.54
CA GLY A 200 -3.96 -11.31 4.74
C GLY A 200 -3.50 -11.96 3.45
N CYS A 201 -4.38 -12.12 2.45
CA CYS A 201 -3.99 -12.65 1.15
C CYS A 201 -3.03 -11.70 0.43
N SER A 202 -3.29 -10.39 0.43
CA SER A 202 -2.34 -9.40 -0.11
C SER A 202 -1.00 -9.43 0.64
N MET A 203 -1.00 -9.58 1.97
CA MET A 203 0.21 -9.69 2.77
C MET A 203 1.02 -10.96 2.44
N ALA A 204 0.35 -12.10 2.29
CA ALA A 204 0.95 -13.38 1.89
C ALA A 204 1.60 -13.27 0.51
N HIS A 205 0.88 -12.66 -0.44
CA HIS A 205 1.39 -12.37 -1.79
C HIS A 205 2.62 -11.44 -1.75
N SER A 206 2.56 -10.35 -0.99
CA SER A 206 3.66 -9.39 -0.88
C SER A 206 4.93 -9.99 -0.26
N LEU A 207 4.82 -10.86 0.76
CA LEU A 207 5.98 -11.51 1.37
C LEU A 207 6.51 -12.68 0.53
N SER A 208 5.63 -13.48 -0.06
CA SER A 208 6.04 -14.65 -0.85
C SER A 208 6.91 -14.28 -2.06
N ARG A 209 6.62 -13.15 -2.73
CA ARG A 209 7.46 -12.53 -3.77
C ARG A 209 8.86 -12.10 -3.29
N ARG A 210 9.09 -12.10 -1.98
CA ARG A 210 10.38 -11.81 -1.33
C ARG A 210 11.05 -13.08 -0.78
N ASN A 211 10.58 -14.25 -1.21
CA ASN A 211 11.04 -15.57 -0.80
C ASN A 211 10.83 -15.86 0.70
N TRP A 212 9.72 -15.37 1.26
CA TRP A 212 9.27 -15.77 2.59
C TRP A 212 8.31 -16.95 2.52
N GLN A 213 8.44 -17.89 3.47
CA GLN A 213 7.53 -19.00 3.73
C GLN A 213 6.37 -18.52 4.60
N ILE A 214 5.14 -18.68 4.13
CA ILE A 214 3.97 -18.10 4.76
C ILE A 214 3.02 -19.19 5.20
N LYS A 215 2.63 -19.15 6.47
CA LYS A 215 1.47 -19.88 6.97
C LYS A 215 0.35 -18.88 7.21
N LEU A 216 -0.63 -18.88 6.30
CA LEU A 216 -1.83 -18.07 6.39
C LEU A 216 -2.89 -18.90 7.11
N VAL A 217 -3.31 -18.47 8.29
CA VAL A 217 -4.23 -19.23 9.14
C VAL A 217 -5.57 -18.52 9.22
N ASP A 218 -6.65 -19.22 8.90
CA ASP A 218 -8.02 -18.72 9.03
C ASP A 218 -8.91 -19.73 9.77
N GLN A 219 -9.93 -19.19 10.43
CA GLN A 219 -10.97 -19.97 11.11
C GLN A 219 -12.02 -20.53 10.15
N ALA A 220 -12.15 -19.95 8.96
CA ALA A 220 -13.05 -20.43 7.92
C ALA A 220 -12.41 -21.57 7.14
N SER A 221 -13.25 -22.35 6.47
CA SER A 221 -12.83 -23.48 5.63
C SER A 221 -12.20 -23.06 4.29
N GLN A 222 -12.31 -21.78 3.93
CA GLN A 222 -11.78 -21.23 2.67
C GLN A 222 -11.33 -19.78 2.85
N ALA A 223 -10.47 -19.32 1.93
CA ALA A 223 -10.12 -17.91 1.85
C ALA A 223 -11.34 -17.05 1.48
N ALA A 224 -11.28 -15.76 1.82
CA ALA A 224 -12.29 -14.76 1.55
C ALA A 224 -13.68 -15.01 2.17
N SER A 225 -13.88 -15.97 3.09
CA SER A 225 -15.22 -16.22 3.66
C SER A 225 -15.82 -15.09 4.52
N GLY A 226 -15.03 -14.06 4.85
CA GLY A 226 -15.50 -12.85 5.53
C GLY A 226 -15.96 -11.73 4.57
N ALA A 227 -15.79 -10.47 4.98
CA ALA A 227 -16.16 -9.31 4.17
C ALA A 227 -15.43 -9.18 2.82
N SER A 228 -14.39 -9.98 2.59
CA SER A 228 -13.60 -9.98 1.36
C SER A 228 -14.20 -10.82 0.25
N GLY A 229 -15.09 -11.77 0.56
CA GLY A 229 -15.69 -12.69 -0.42
C GLY A 229 -17.00 -12.17 -1.03
N ASN A 230 -17.20 -10.84 -1.04
CA ASN A 230 -18.30 -10.28 -1.80
C ASN A 230 -18.00 -10.47 -3.29
N ALA A 231 -19.00 -10.95 -4.04
CA ALA A 231 -18.86 -11.31 -5.46
C ALA A 231 -18.50 -10.11 -6.35
N GLN A 232 -18.80 -8.87 -5.93
CA GLN A 232 -18.43 -7.66 -6.63
C GLN A 232 -17.92 -6.62 -5.63
N LEU A 233 -16.62 -6.32 -5.70
CA LEU A 233 -15.96 -5.28 -4.92
C LEU A 233 -15.64 -4.09 -5.81
N ALA A 234 -16.15 -2.90 -5.47
CA ALA A 234 -15.90 -1.68 -6.23
C ALA A 234 -14.50 -1.12 -5.93
N LEU A 235 -13.73 -0.84 -6.99
CA LEU A 235 -12.49 -0.07 -6.92
C LEU A 235 -12.76 1.38 -7.33
N ARG A 236 -12.54 2.32 -6.40
CA ARG A 236 -12.59 3.76 -6.67
C ARG A 236 -11.68 4.52 -5.71
N CYS A 237 -11.23 5.70 -6.13
CA CYS A 237 -10.49 6.60 -5.24
C CYS A 237 -11.45 7.23 -4.21
N ARG A 238 -11.03 7.27 -2.95
CA ARG A 238 -11.74 8.03 -1.92
C ARG A 238 -11.37 9.51 -2.06
N LEU A 239 -12.37 10.37 -2.23
CA LEU A 239 -12.16 11.81 -2.42
C LEU A 239 -12.03 12.57 -1.10
N PHE A 240 -11.04 13.45 -1.06
CA PHE A 240 -10.79 14.41 0.02
C PHE A 240 -10.80 15.83 -0.53
N GLN A 241 -11.32 16.77 0.27
CA GLN A 241 -11.38 18.18 -0.12
C GLN A 241 -10.05 18.91 0.11
N SER A 242 -9.02 18.30 0.68
CA SER A 242 -7.73 18.97 0.89
C SER A 242 -6.58 17.98 0.71
N GLU A 243 -5.42 18.49 0.32
CA GLU A 243 -4.18 17.72 0.42
C GLU A 243 -3.96 17.31 1.88
N SER A 244 -3.57 16.04 2.04
CA SER A 244 -3.16 15.44 3.30
C SER A 244 -2.47 14.12 3.00
N GLU A 245 -1.71 13.60 3.95
CA GLU A 245 -1.06 12.29 3.88
C GLU A 245 -2.10 11.19 3.66
N LEU A 246 -3.28 11.35 4.25
CA LEU A 246 -4.37 10.42 4.05
C LEU A 246 -4.97 10.49 2.64
N ALA A 247 -5.18 11.69 2.10
CA ALA A 247 -5.65 11.85 0.72
C ALA A 247 -4.65 11.21 -0.26
N GLN A 248 -3.36 11.45 -0.03
CA GLN A 248 -2.28 10.85 -0.79
C GLN A 248 -2.28 9.32 -0.67
N PHE A 249 -2.45 8.76 0.53
CA PHE A 249 -2.54 7.32 0.75
C PHE A 249 -3.66 6.67 -0.06
N TYR A 250 -4.87 7.22 -0.03
CA TYR A 250 -6.00 6.66 -0.76
C TYR A 250 -5.83 6.76 -2.27
N LEU A 251 -5.24 7.87 -2.76
CA LEU A 251 -4.91 8.05 -4.17
C LEU A 251 -3.87 7.02 -4.63
N GLN A 252 -2.74 6.92 -3.93
CA GLN A 252 -1.68 5.97 -4.25
C GLN A 252 -2.15 4.52 -4.15
N SER A 253 -2.96 4.20 -3.13
CA SER A 253 -3.56 2.88 -2.94
C SER A 253 -4.49 2.50 -4.09
N PHE A 254 -5.37 3.42 -4.49
CA PHE A 254 -6.26 3.22 -5.65
C PHE A 254 -5.46 2.95 -6.93
N LEU A 255 -4.45 3.76 -7.21
CA LEU A 255 -3.62 3.62 -8.41
C LEU A 255 -2.77 2.34 -8.39
N TYR A 256 -2.21 1.99 -7.23
CA TYR A 256 -1.46 0.74 -7.07
C TYR A 256 -2.36 -0.48 -7.31
N ALA A 257 -3.53 -0.53 -6.66
CA ALA A 257 -4.49 -1.61 -6.83
C ALA A 257 -5.00 -1.70 -8.29
N GLN A 258 -5.26 -0.56 -8.93
CA GLN A 258 -5.70 -0.53 -10.33
C GLN A 258 -4.65 -1.15 -11.26
N ARG A 259 -3.38 -0.76 -11.12
CA ARG A 259 -2.28 -1.31 -11.94
C ARG A 259 -2.12 -2.80 -11.71
N GLN A 260 -2.18 -3.23 -10.46
CA GLN A 260 -2.06 -4.64 -10.09
C GLN A 260 -3.20 -5.49 -10.68
N LEU A 261 -4.45 -5.03 -10.56
CA LEU A 261 -5.60 -5.72 -11.14
C LEU A 261 -5.51 -5.79 -12.67
N HIS A 262 -5.03 -4.73 -13.32
CA HIS A 262 -4.82 -4.71 -14.76
C HIS A 262 -3.72 -5.71 -15.19
N GLN A 263 -2.65 -5.83 -14.41
CA GLN A 263 -1.60 -6.84 -14.63
C GLN A 263 -2.16 -8.26 -14.45
N PHE A 264 -2.92 -8.52 -13.39
CA PHE A 264 -3.55 -9.81 -13.17
C PHE A 264 -4.51 -10.19 -14.28
N THR A 265 -5.29 -9.25 -14.80
CA THR A 265 -6.20 -9.50 -15.93
C THR A 265 -5.48 -9.94 -17.20
N LYS A 266 -4.22 -9.52 -17.38
CA LYS A 266 -3.40 -9.92 -18.55
C LYS A 266 -2.74 -11.28 -18.39
N HIS A 267 -2.50 -11.71 -17.15
CA HIS A 267 -1.61 -12.84 -16.85
C HIS A 267 -2.28 -13.96 -16.04
N SER A 268 -3.58 -13.85 -15.76
CA SER A 268 -4.36 -14.82 -14.98
C SER A 268 -5.82 -14.86 -15.43
N ASN A 269 -6.62 -15.72 -14.81
CA ASN A 269 -8.07 -15.84 -15.07
C ASN A 269 -8.91 -14.80 -14.31
N LEU A 270 -8.30 -13.91 -13.52
CA LEU A 270 -9.03 -12.84 -12.84
C LEU A 270 -9.45 -11.78 -13.84
N ASN A 271 -10.76 -11.49 -13.93
CA ASN A 271 -11.25 -10.38 -14.74
C ASN A 271 -11.50 -9.14 -13.88
N PHE A 272 -10.68 -8.10 -14.07
CA PHE A 272 -11.02 -6.77 -13.57
C PHE A 272 -11.96 -6.07 -14.55
N HIS A 273 -13.22 -5.93 -14.16
CA HIS A 273 -14.23 -5.20 -14.92
C HIS A 273 -13.98 -3.70 -14.77
N ASN A 274 -13.02 -3.17 -15.52
CA ASN A 274 -12.66 -1.74 -15.58
C ASN A 274 -13.73 -0.92 -16.33
N CYS A 275 -14.97 -1.01 -15.86
CA CYS A 275 -16.14 -0.36 -16.43
C CYS A 275 -16.29 1.10 -15.98
N GLY A 276 -15.40 1.60 -15.13
CA GLY A 276 -15.57 2.87 -14.45
C GLY A 276 -16.56 2.81 -13.28
N VAL A 277 -16.50 3.84 -12.45
CA VAL A 277 -17.43 4.04 -11.32
C VAL A 277 -17.99 5.45 -11.38
N LEU A 278 -19.31 5.59 -11.30
CA LEU A 278 -20.01 6.86 -11.16
C LEU A 278 -20.44 7.02 -9.70
N GLN A 279 -19.78 7.90 -8.96
CA GLN A 279 -20.27 8.30 -7.64
C GLN A 279 -21.15 9.53 -7.80
N LEU A 280 -22.43 9.35 -7.56
CA LEU A 280 -23.38 10.44 -7.63
C LEU A 280 -23.05 11.54 -6.59
N VAL A 281 -23.41 12.79 -6.88
CA VAL A 281 -23.03 13.94 -6.02
C VAL A 281 -23.67 13.82 -4.63
N GLY A 282 -24.92 13.39 -4.53
CA GLY A 282 -25.65 13.13 -3.28
C GLY A 282 -25.24 11.84 -2.56
N ALA A 283 -24.34 11.04 -3.14
CA ALA A 283 -23.90 9.80 -2.52
C ALA A 283 -23.34 10.03 -1.10
N MET A 284 -23.72 9.14 -0.17
CA MET A 284 -23.28 9.09 1.22
C MET A 284 -23.88 10.10 2.22
N ASN A 285 -25.02 10.78 1.92
CA ASN A 285 -25.73 11.65 2.87
C ASN A 285 -24.80 12.62 3.65
N LYS A 286 -23.87 13.29 2.94
CA LYS A 286 -22.95 14.19 3.62
C LYS A 286 -23.71 15.46 4.03
N ARG A 287 -23.51 15.90 5.27
CA ARG A 287 -23.95 17.21 5.77
C ARG A 287 -23.33 18.40 5.01
N LYS A 288 -22.36 18.15 4.12
CA LYS A 288 -21.63 19.15 3.34
C LYS A 288 -21.20 18.57 2.00
N ASP A 289 -21.57 19.26 0.93
CA ASP A 289 -21.21 18.87 -0.43
C ASP A 289 -19.70 18.93 -0.68
N LEU A 290 -19.25 18.11 -1.62
CA LEU A 290 -17.89 18.17 -2.13
C LEU A 290 -17.77 19.32 -3.14
N ASP A 291 -16.78 20.20 -2.95
CA ASP A 291 -16.49 21.25 -3.92
C ASP A 291 -15.82 20.67 -5.17
N SER A 292 -16.56 20.63 -6.27
CA SER A 292 -16.10 20.06 -7.54
C SER A 292 -14.88 20.79 -8.13
N ARG A 293 -14.77 22.12 -7.96
CA ARG A 293 -13.62 22.89 -8.46
C ARG A 293 -12.36 22.51 -7.70
N ARG A 294 -12.47 22.39 -6.37
CA ARG A 294 -11.35 21.98 -5.52
C ARG A 294 -10.92 20.54 -5.84
N LEU A 295 -11.86 19.65 -6.08
CA LEU A 295 -11.55 18.27 -6.48
C LEU A 295 -10.82 18.23 -7.83
N GLN A 296 -11.24 19.02 -8.83
CA GLN A 296 -10.56 19.08 -10.13
C GLN A 296 -9.13 19.64 -10.06
N GLN A 297 -8.80 20.43 -9.03
CA GLN A 297 -7.44 20.89 -8.78
C GLN A 297 -6.57 19.82 -8.09
N LEU A 298 -7.19 18.95 -7.28
CA LEU A 298 -6.49 17.95 -6.46
C LEU A 298 -6.27 16.62 -7.19
N TYR A 299 -7.17 16.25 -8.12
CA TYR A 299 -7.14 14.95 -8.80
C TYR A 299 -7.06 15.14 -10.31
N ASP A 300 -6.15 14.40 -10.95
CA ASP A 300 -6.04 14.36 -12.40
C ASP A 300 -7.32 13.78 -13.05
N LYS A 301 -7.60 14.19 -14.30
CA LYS A 301 -8.79 13.74 -15.05
C LYS A 301 -8.80 12.23 -15.32
N GLN A 302 -7.65 11.57 -15.26
CA GLN A 302 -7.56 10.11 -15.33
C GLN A 302 -8.09 9.45 -14.05
N VAL A 303 -7.95 10.12 -12.90
CA VAL A 303 -8.43 9.63 -11.60
C VAL A 303 -9.90 9.98 -11.42
N MET A 304 -10.28 11.23 -11.70
CA MET A 304 -11.63 11.73 -11.45
C MET A 304 -12.06 12.81 -12.45
N GLN A 305 -13.29 12.69 -12.93
CA GLN A 305 -13.96 13.67 -13.79
C GLN A 305 -15.28 14.08 -13.16
N VAL A 306 -15.66 15.35 -13.32
CA VAL A 306 -16.98 15.84 -12.90
C VAL A 306 -17.88 15.82 -14.13
N LEU A 307 -18.98 15.09 -14.05
CA LEU A 307 -19.94 14.95 -15.14
C LEU A 307 -21.30 15.50 -14.73
N ASP A 308 -21.97 16.17 -15.67
CA ASP A 308 -23.39 16.44 -15.52
C ASP A 308 -24.22 15.15 -15.63
N ILE A 309 -25.50 15.26 -15.30
CA ILE A 309 -26.45 14.13 -15.32
C ILE A 309 -26.53 13.47 -16.71
N LYS A 310 -26.47 14.25 -17.80
CA LYS A 310 -26.61 13.73 -19.16
C LYS A 310 -25.40 12.89 -19.57
N ALA A 311 -24.19 13.37 -19.28
CA ALA A 311 -22.96 12.65 -19.54
C ALA A 311 -22.83 11.41 -18.64
N ALA A 312 -23.20 11.52 -17.36
CA ALA A 312 -23.20 10.40 -16.42
C ALA A 312 -24.20 9.31 -16.86
N SER A 313 -25.44 9.67 -17.21
CA SER A 313 -26.46 8.74 -17.73
C SER A 313 -26.01 8.04 -19.00
N LYS A 314 -25.35 8.77 -19.92
CA LYS A 314 -24.78 8.19 -21.14
C LYS A 314 -23.72 7.13 -20.82
N LEU A 315 -22.81 7.39 -19.88
CA LEU A 315 -21.79 6.42 -19.49
C LEU A 315 -22.40 5.21 -18.77
N ALA A 316 -23.33 5.44 -17.85
CA ALA A 316 -24.03 4.36 -17.14
C ALA A 316 -24.88 3.50 -18.07
N ASN A 317 -25.26 4.01 -19.24
CA ASN A 317 -26.26 3.42 -20.12
C ASN A 317 -27.60 3.22 -19.39
N SER A 318 -28.00 4.24 -18.63
CA SER A 318 -29.22 4.31 -17.81
C SER A 318 -29.58 5.78 -17.52
N GLN A 319 -30.84 6.08 -17.23
CA GLN A 319 -31.22 7.43 -16.77
C GLN A 319 -30.92 7.56 -15.26
N LEU A 320 -29.87 8.30 -14.92
CA LEU A 320 -29.51 8.63 -13.53
C LEU A 320 -30.28 9.85 -13.03
N THR A 321 -30.42 9.99 -11.71
CA THR A 321 -31.15 11.09 -11.07
C THR A 321 -30.31 12.33 -10.78
N GLU A 322 -28.98 12.24 -10.85
CA GLU A 322 -28.08 13.34 -10.50
C GLU A 322 -26.74 13.31 -11.25
N ALA A 323 -26.03 14.44 -11.19
CA ALA A 323 -24.64 14.55 -11.65
C ALA A 323 -23.71 13.61 -10.87
N ALA A 324 -22.51 13.33 -11.41
CA ALA A 324 -21.61 12.35 -10.84
C ALA A 324 -20.13 12.75 -10.91
N TYR A 325 -19.37 12.29 -9.92
CA TYR A 325 -17.93 12.13 -10.00
C TYR A 325 -17.62 10.78 -10.64
N TYR A 326 -17.08 10.82 -11.85
CA TYR A 326 -16.68 9.63 -12.61
C TYR A 326 -15.23 9.27 -12.31
N PHE A 327 -14.97 7.99 -12.04
CA PHE A 327 -13.65 7.40 -11.88
C PHE A 327 -13.37 6.48 -13.08
N PRO A 328 -12.68 6.98 -14.13
CA PRO A 328 -12.46 6.21 -15.37
C PRO A 328 -11.65 4.94 -15.16
N LEU A 329 -10.71 4.99 -14.21
CA LEU A 329 -9.84 3.87 -13.83
C LEU A 329 -10.48 2.93 -12.80
N GLY A 330 -11.72 3.23 -12.38
CA GLY A 330 -12.46 2.42 -11.43
C GLY A 330 -13.19 1.25 -12.09
N GLY A 331 -13.75 0.37 -11.27
CA GLY A 331 -14.51 -0.76 -11.76
C GLY A 331 -14.87 -1.70 -10.64
N TRP A 332 -15.01 -2.98 -10.94
CA TRP A 332 -15.20 -4.01 -9.92
C TRP A 332 -14.44 -5.30 -10.22
N VAL A 333 -14.21 -6.08 -9.17
CA VAL A 333 -13.60 -7.41 -9.24
C VAL A 333 -14.26 -8.35 -8.25
N ASP A 334 -14.22 -9.65 -8.54
CA ASP A 334 -14.63 -10.70 -7.61
C ASP A 334 -13.59 -10.87 -6.50
N GLY A 335 -14.00 -10.63 -5.26
CA GLY A 335 -13.09 -10.63 -4.11
C GLY A 335 -12.53 -12.01 -3.76
N SER A 336 -13.31 -13.07 -3.99
CA SER A 336 -12.89 -14.45 -3.74
C SER A 336 -11.86 -14.88 -4.77
N LEU A 337 -12.10 -14.59 -6.06
CA LEU A 337 -11.11 -14.87 -7.12
C LEU A 337 -9.80 -14.12 -6.89
N LEU A 338 -9.87 -12.84 -6.47
CA LEU A 338 -8.68 -12.06 -6.17
C LEU A 338 -7.90 -12.63 -4.97
N CYS A 339 -8.60 -13.04 -3.90
CA CYS A 339 -7.94 -13.65 -2.75
C CYS A 339 -7.27 -14.96 -3.13
N ASN A 340 -7.93 -15.83 -3.90
CA ASN A 340 -7.35 -17.09 -4.36
C ASN A 340 -6.11 -16.85 -5.22
N LEU A 341 -6.17 -15.91 -6.17
CA LEU A 341 -5.03 -15.55 -7.02
C LEU A 341 -3.82 -15.07 -6.18
N TYR A 342 -4.06 -14.31 -5.11
CA TYR A 342 -2.96 -13.89 -4.23
C TYR A 342 -2.25 -15.07 -3.54
N LEU A 343 -2.97 -16.17 -3.30
CA LEU A 343 -2.45 -17.36 -2.64
C LEU A 343 -1.80 -18.35 -3.61
N GLU A 344 -1.86 -18.11 -4.92
CA GLU A 344 -1.22 -18.95 -5.95
C GLU A 344 0.30 -18.77 -5.96
N HIS A 345 0.96 -19.24 -4.90
CA HIS A 345 2.41 -19.21 -4.78
C HIS A 345 2.91 -20.39 -3.92
N PRO A 346 4.00 -21.09 -4.32
CA PRO A 346 4.47 -22.30 -3.62
C PRO A 346 4.93 -22.06 -2.17
N ASN A 347 5.32 -20.83 -1.84
CA ASN A 347 5.71 -20.44 -0.48
C ASN A 347 4.52 -20.05 0.43
N ILE A 348 3.28 -20.23 -0.01
CA ILE A 348 2.08 -19.91 0.78
C ILE A 348 1.34 -21.21 1.11
N GLU A 349 1.21 -21.48 2.40
CA GLU A 349 0.38 -22.54 2.96
C GLU A 349 -0.86 -21.90 3.62
N LEU A 350 -2.05 -22.25 3.13
CA LEU A 350 -3.31 -21.87 3.77
C LEU A 350 -3.73 -22.98 4.76
N ILE A 351 -3.87 -22.62 6.03
CA ILE A 351 -4.33 -23.49 7.11
C ILE A 351 -5.73 -23.02 7.52
N THR A 352 -6.75 -23.81 7.21
CA THR A 352 -8.16 -23.49 7.43
C THR A 352 -8.71 -24.14 8.70
N ASP A 353 -9.92 -23.73 9.09
CA ASP A 353 -10.65 -24.32 10.22
C ASP A 353 -9.89 -24.21 11.56
N GLN A 354 -9.04 -23.19 11.69
CA GLN A 354 -8.23 -22.93 12.89
C GLN A 354 -8.65 -21.63 13.57
N ASN A 355 -9.29 -21.73 14.73
CA ASN A 355 -9.67 -20.57 15.53
C ASN A 355 -8.55 -20.19 16.52
N ILE A 356 -7.80 -19.14 16.19
CA ILE A 356 -6.72 -18.63 17.02
C ILE A 356 -7.30 -17.74 18.12
N THR A 357 -7.02 -18.06 19.38
CA THR A 357 -7.55 -17.32 20.53
C THR A 357 -6.49 -16.46 21.23
N SER A 358 -5.22 -16.86 21.17
CA SER A 358 -4.14 -16.13 21.82
C SER A 358 -2.82 -16.24 21.07
N LEU A 359 -1.93 -15.28 21.36
CA LEU A 359 -0.59 -15.18 20.80
C LEU A 359 0.40 -15.18 21.95
N LYS A 360 1.41 -16.05 21.88
CA LYS A 360 2.50 -16.11 22.85
C LYS A 360 3.83 -15.97 22.15
N GLN A 361 4.75 -15.20 22.73
CA GLN A 361 6.12 -15.11 22.26
C GLN A 361 7.02 -15.97 23.16
N ASP A 362 7.82 -16.83 22.54
CA ASP A 362 8.76 -17.76 23.18
C ASP A 362 9.99 -17.95 22.28
N ASP A 363 11.21 -17.89 22.83
CA ASP A 363 12.47 -18.03 22.08
C ASP A 363 12.56 -17.24 20.75
N ASN A 364 12.13 -15.97 20.76
CA ASN A 364 12.05 -15.09 19.58
C ASN A 364 11.10 -15.59 18.46
N GLN A 365 10.22 -16.53 18.76
CA GLN A 365 9.16 -17.02 17.89
C GLN A 365 7.80 -16.64 18.48
N TRP A 366 6.83 -16.41 17.62
CA TRP A 366 5.43 -16.31 17.99
C TRP A 366 4.74 -17.64 17.77
N GLN A 367 3.91 -18.03 18.73
CA GLN A 367 3.03 -19.19 18.68
C GLN A 367 1.58 -18.70 18.53
N LEU A 368 0.85 -19.28 17.58
CA LEU A 368 -0.61 -19.14 17.49
C LEU A 368 -1.25 -20.28 18.28
N LEU A 369 -2.09 -19.95 19.24
CA LEU A 369 -2.72 -20.93 20.12
C LEU A 369 -4.23 -20.98 19.91
N ASP A 370 -4.79 -22.18 19.95
CA ASP A 370 -6.24 -22.40 19.94
C ASP A 370 -6.87 -22.12 21.33
N LYS A 371 -8.15 -22.45 21.50
CA LYS A 371 -8.88 -22.23 22.77
C LYS A 371 -8.39 -23.10 23.93
N ASP A 372 -7.78 -24.25 23.63
CA ASP A 372 -7.31 -25.24 24.59
C ASP A 372 -5.82 -25.04 24.92
N GLY A 373 -5.21 -23.98 24.33
CA GLY A 373 -3.80 -23.64 24.49
C GLY A 373 -2.87 -24.49 23.63
N GLN A 374 -3.40 -25.25 22.67
CA GLN A 374 -2.59 -26.05 21.74
C GLN A 374 -2.02 -25.17 20.64
N GLU A 375 -0.77 -25.46 20.25
CA GLU A 375 -0.11 -24.73 19.19
C GLU A 375 -0.64 -25.14 17.82
N ILE A 376 -1.08 -24.14 17.05
CA ILE A 376 -1.47 -24.29 15.65
C ILE A 376 -0.24 -24.14 14.75
N ALA A 377 0.56 -23.10 14.98
CA ALA A 377 1.77 -22.82 14.20
C ALA A 377 2.69 -21.83 14.92
N ARG A 378 3.97 -21.79 14.51
CA ARG A 378 4.96 -20.83 15.00
C ARG A 378 5.84 -20.22 13.90
N ALA A 379 6.27 -18.97 14.08
CA ALA A 379 7.20 -18.25 13.21
C ALA A 379 7.79 -17.00 13.91
N PRO A 380 8.92 -16.42 13.45
CA PRO A 380 9.47 -15.19 14.05
C PRO A 380 8.60 -13.94 13.79
N ILE A 381 7.77 -13.98 12.74
CA ILE A 381 6.93 -12.85 12.32
C ILE A 381 5.46 -13.26 12.35
N VAL A 382 4.60 -12.41 12.90
CA VAL A 382 3.13 -12.52 12.82
C VAL A 382 2.53 -11.24 12.27
N VAL A 383 1.60 -11.37 11.33
CA VAL A 383 0.76 -10.26 10.87
C VAL A 383 -0.71 -10.55 11.22
N ILE A 384 -1.31 -9.70 12.06
CA ILE A 384 -2.74 -9.73 12.38
C ILE A 384 -3.52 -9.05 11.24
N ALA A 385 -4.31 -9.82 10.49
CA ALA A 385 -5.07 -9.36 9.33
C ALA A 385 -6.52 -9.86 9.32
N ASN A 386 -7.05 -10.33 10.46
CA ASN A 386 -8.37 -10.95 10.62
C ASN A 386 -9.51 -9.94 10.80
N GLY A 387 -9.39 -8.77 10.14
CA GLY A 387 -10.45 -7.77 10.08
C GLY A 387 -10.89 -7.25 11.44
N TYR A 388 -12.20 -7.30 11.73
CA TYR A 388 -12.77 -6.74 12.96
C TYR A 388 -12.40 -7.54 14.21
N LYS A 389 -11.94 -8.79 14.05
CA LYS A 389 -11.46 -9.65 15.15
C LYS A 389 -10.03 -9.31 15.59
N ALA A 390 -9.37 -8.37 14.93
CA ALA A 390 -8.00 -7.98 15.25
C ALA A 390 -7.86 -7.40 16.67
N SER A 391 -8.93 -6.91 17.30
CA SER A 391 -8.92 -6.47 18.71
C SER A 391 -9.12 -7.62 19.72
N GLY A 392 -9.22 -8.86 19.26
CA GLY A 392 -9.46 -10.03 20.12
C GLY A 392 -8.22 -10.56 20.83
N PHE A 393 -7.01 -10.12 20.43
CA PHE A 393 -5.75 -10.54 21.06
C PHE A 393 -5.33 -9.55 22.15
N GLU A 394 -4.66 -10.04 23.18
CA GLU A 394 -4.15 -9.22 24.29
C GLU A 394 -3.34 -8.01 23.77
N GLN A 395 -2.42 -8.26 22.83
CA GLN A 395 -1.48 -7.28 22.28
C GLN A 395 -2.16 -6.15 21.48
N THR A 396 -3.38 -6.37 21.00
CA THR A 396 -4.13 -5.44 20.15
C THR A 396 -5.48 -5.01 20.73
N SER A 397 -5.83 -5.51 21.92
CA SER A 397 -7.08 -5.23 22.63
C SER A 397 -7.34 -3.74 22.89
N GLN A 398 -6.27 -2.95 23.03
CA GLN A 398 -6.35 -1.50 23.30
C GLN A 398 -6.49 -0.64 22.03
N LEU A 399 -6.40 -1.24 20.84
CA LEU A 399 -6.57 -0.51 19.59
C LEU A 399 -8.08 -0.20 19.38
N PRO A 400 -8.46 1.06 19.06
CA PRO A 400 -9.86 1.46 18.98
C PRO A 400 -10.49 1.06 17.63
N LEU A 401 -10.59 -0.26 17.40
CA LEU A 401 -11.21 -0.87 16.25
C LEU A 401 -12.73 -0.98 16.46
N GLN A 402 -13.49 -0.82 15.39
CA GLN A 402 -14.94 -0.80 15.38
C GLN A 402 -15.47 -1.71 14.29
N SER A 403 -16.45 -2.53 14.64
CA SER A 403 -17.18 -3.37 13.70
C SER A 403 -18.37 -2.63 13.09
N ILE A 404 -18.57 -2.83 11.80
CA ILE A 404 -19.74 -2.34 11.06
C ILE A 404 -20.27 -3.49 10.23
N THR A 405 -21.43 -4.02 10.60
CA THR A 405 -22.13 -5.04 9.83
C THR A 405 -22.83 -4.38 8.65
N GLY A 406 -22.73 -4.97 7.46
CA GLY A 406 -23.46 -4.55 6.28
C GLY A 406 -24.04 -5.75 5.56
N GLN A 407 -25.23 -5.57 5.00
CA GLN A 407 -25.92 -6.53 4.17
C GLN A 407 -25.86 -6.06 2.71
N SER A 408 -25.47 -6.97 1.82
CA SER A 408 -25.69 -6.81 0.37
C SER A 408 -26.90 -7.64 -0.05
N THR A 409 -27.59 -7.17 -1.08
CA THR A 409 -28.81 -7.79 -1.60
C THR A 409 -28.61 -8.12 -3.07
N ILE A 410 -28.94 -9.33 -3.48
CA ILE A 410 -28.89 -9.78 -4.87
C ILE A 410 -30.31 -9.79 -5.41
N ILE A 411 -30.51 -9.11 -6.53
CA ILE A 411 -31.80 -9.01 -7.23
C ILE A 411 -31.67 -9.51 -8.67
N ASP A 412 -32.79 -9.91 -9.27
CA ASP A 412 -32.83 -10.16 -10.73
C ASP A 412 -32.62 -8.87 -11.53
N THR A 413 -32.18 -9.02 -12.78
CA THR A 413 -32.22 -7.94 -13.77
C THR A 413 -33.62 -7.75 -14.34
N THR A 414 -34.02 -6.50 -14.57
CA THR A 414 -35.02 -6.12 -15.59
C THR A 414 -34.39 -6.08 -16.99
N ALA A 415 -35.22 -6.03 -18.04
CA ALA A 415 -34.75 -5.85 -19.42
C ALA A 415 -33.91 -4.58 -19.61
N GLN A 416 -34.22 -3.50 -18.88
CA GLN A 416 -33.51 -2.23 -18.93
C GLN A 416 -32.22 -2.27 -18.10
N SER A 417 -32.25 -2.90 -16.91
CA SER A 417 -31.09 -2.91 -16.00
C SER A 417 -29.95 -3.82 -16.45
N LEU A 418 -30.24 -4.82 -17.28
CA LEU A 418 -29.24 -5.69 -17.88
C LEU A 418 -28.16 -4.93 -18.66
N SER A 419 -28.51 -3.74 -19.19
CA SER A 419 -27.58 -2.92 -19.98
C SER A 419 -26.74 -1.94 -19.16
N LEU A 420 -26.83 -1.94 -17.82
CA LEU A 420 -26.05 -1.07 -16.94
C LEU A 420 -24.55 -1.27 -17.17
N ALA A 421 -23.87 -0.23 -17.67
CA ALA A 421 -22.51 -0.33 -18.16
C ALA A 421 -21.44 0.00 -17.12
N THR A 422 -21.78 0.68 -16.02
CA THR A 422 -20.81 1.12 -15.00
C THR A 422 -21.32 0.83 -13.59
N VAL A 423 -20.41 0.81 -12.60
CA VAL A 423 -20.82 0.78 -11.19
C VAL A 423 -21.37 2.15 -10.81
N VAL A 424 -22.57 2.19 -10.22
CA VAL A 424 -23.19 3.44 -9.75
C VAL A 424 -23.21 3.46 -8.23
N CYS A 425 -22.56 4.45 -7.62
CA CYS A 425 -22.52 4.67 -6.18
C CYS A 425 -23.39 5.87 -5.80
N GLY A 426 -24.60 5.62 -5.28
CA GLY A 426 -25.47 6.63 -4.65
C GLY A 426 -25.62 6.38 -3.15
N ILE A 427 -26.86 6.36 -2.65
CA ILE A 427 -27.20 5.90 -1.29
C ILE A 427 -26.81 4.43 -1.12
N ARG A 428 -26.95 3.66 -2.20
CA ARG A 428 -26.42 2.31 -2.35
C ARG A 428 -25.60 2.21 -3.62
N THR A 429 -24.69 1.26 -3.63
CA THR A 429 -23.90 0.91 -4.82
C THR A 429 -24.65 -0.16 -5.59
N VAL A 430 -24.80 0.06 -6.88
CA VAL A 430 -25.41 -0.87 -7.83
C VAL A 430 -24.33 -1.29 -8.80
N PHE A 431 -24.07 -2.59 -8.86
CA PHE A 431 -23.07 -3.15 -9.77
C PHE A 431 -23.71 -3.56 -11.11
N PRO A 432 -22.96 -3.48 -12.23
CA PRO A 432 -23.37 -4.10 -13.49
C PRO A 432 -23.75 -5.57 -13.32
N ALA A 433 -24.66 -6.03 -14.17
CA ALA A 433 -25.20 -7.37 -14.09
C ALA A 433 -24.11 -8.44 -14.25
N LYS A 434 -24.18 -9.49 -13.42
CA LYS A 434 -23.42 -10.73 -13.54
C LYS A 434 -24.42 -11.87 -13.41
N ASP A 435 -24.43 -12.79 -14.36
CA ASP A 435 -25.35 -13.94 -14.37
C ASP A 435 -26.84 -13.54 -14.24
N ASN A 436 -27.25 -12.47 -14.97
CA ASN A 436 -28.59 -11.88 -14.94
C ASN A 436 -29.05 -11.38 -13.55
N GLN A 437 -28.10 -11.03 -12.68
CA GLN A 437 -28.36 -10.49 -11.35
C GLN A 437 -27.56 -9.22 -11.08
N HIS A 438 -28.11 -8.34 -10.24
CA HIS A 438 -27.39 -7.19 -9.69
C HIS A 438 -27.09 -7.40 -8.21
N ASN A 439 -25.87 -7.04 -7.80
CA ASN A 439 -25.55 -6.85 -6.40
C ASN A 439 -25.83 -5.39 -5.99
N LEU A 440 -26.59 -5.22 -4.91
CA LEU A 440 -26.86 -3.95 -4.24
C LEU A 440 -26.09 -3.91 -2.92
N SER A 441 -25.17 -2.97 -2.77
CA SER A 441 -24.28 -2.90 -1.62
C SER A 441 -24.18 -1.49 -1.01
N ALA A 442 -24.33 -1.28 0.28
CA ALA A 442 -24.82 -2.21 1.30
C ALA A 442 -25.48 -1.40 2.44
N SER A 443 -26.22 -2.09 3.31
CA SER A 443 -26.72 -1.53 4.58
C SER A 443 -25.56 -1.29 5.56
N TYR A 444 -25.82 -0.55 6.64
CA TYR A 444 -24.82 -0.23 7.67
C TYR A 444 -25.42 -0.28 9.07
N ARG A 445 -25.04 -1.31 9.85
CA ARG A 445 -25.39 -1.49 11.27
C ARG A 445 -24.13 -1.33 12.12
N ARG A 446 -24.03 -0.21 12.84
CA ARG A 446 -22.85 0.11 13.68
C ARG A 446 -22.94 -0.55 15.05
N GLY A 447 -21.82 -1.09 15.54
CA GLY A 447 -21.72 -1.64 16.90
C GLY A 447 -22.45 -2.98 17.10
N ILE A 448 -23.04 -3.52 16.04
CA ILE A 448 -23.70 -4.82 16.04
C ILE A 448 -22.85 -5.76 15.21
N VAL A 449 -22.44 -6.89 15.78
CA VAL A 449 -21.82 -8.01 15.07
C VAL A 449 -22.83 -9.15 15.14
N ASP A 450 -23.77 -9.14 14.20
CA ASP A 450 -24.73 -10.22 14.03
C ASP A 450 -24.61 -10.76 12.60
N GLY A 451 -24.74 -12.08 12.46
CA GLY A 451 -24.76 -12.75 11.15
C GLY A 451 -26.18 -12.81 10.55
N THR A 452 -27.13 -12.05 11.09
CA THR A 452 -28.54 -12.19 10.74
C THR A 452 -28.90 -11.31 9.54
N ILE A 453 -29.44 -11.95 8.51
CA ILE A 453 -30.07 -11.26 7.38
C ILE A 453 -31.40 -10.67 7.86
N LYS A 454 -31.67 -9.43 7.46
CA LYS A 454 -32.91 -8.72 7.79
C LYS A 454 -33.61 -8.26 6.52
N ALA A 455 -34.90 -8.56 6.39
CA ALA A 455 -35.71 -8.10 5.27
C ALA A 455 -35.76 -6.55 5.17
N GLU A 456 -35.67 -5.87 6.31
CA GLU A 456 -35.58 -4.40 6.36
C GLU A 456 -34.29 -3.86 5.72
N ASP A 457 -33.16 -4.56 5.90
CA ASP A 457 -31.90 -4.19 5.25
C ASP A 457 -32.00 -4.37 3.72
N ASP A 458 -32.70 -5.41 3.24
CA ASP A 458 -32.95 -5.62 1.81
C ASP A 458 -33.85 -4.53 1.22
N ARG A 459 -34.94 -4.18 1.93
CA ARG A 459 -35.84 -3.09 1.53
C ARG A 459 -35.08 -1.77 1.41
N GLN A 460 -34.25 -1.43 2.40
CA GLN A 460 -33.43 -0.22 2.36
C GLN A 460 -32.36 -0.25 1.26
N ASN A 461 -31.79 -1.43 0.96
CA ASN A 461 -30.84 -1.59 -0.13
C ASN A 461 -31.52 -1.35 -1.48
N LEU A 462 -32.69 -1.95 -1.69
CA LEU A 462 -33.47 -1.80 -2.91
C LEU A 462 -33.92 -0.34 -3.12
N GLU A 463 -34.46 0.30 -2.10
CA GLU A 463 -34.89 1.70 -2.16
C GLU A 463 -33.72 2.65 -2.46
N GLY A 464 -32.61 2.50 -1.74
CA GLY A 464 -31.43 3.32 -1.95
C GLY A 464 -30.73 3.07 -3.29
N ALA A 465 -30.88 1.87 -3.86
CA ALA A 465 -30.40 1.54 -5.18
C ALA A 465 -31.29 2.14 -6.27
N GLN A 466 -32.62 1.98 -6.15
CA GLN A 466 -33.59 2.52 -7.10
C GLN A 466 -33.53 4.04 -7.16
N ALA A 467 -33.25 4.72 -6.05
CA ALA A 467 -33.08 6.18 -6.00
C ALA A 467 -31.94 6.73 -6.89
N CYS A 468 -31.03 5.87 -7.36
CA CYS A 468 -29.97 6.28 -8.29
C CYS A 468 -30.48 6.47 -9.73
N PHE A 469 -31.67 5.94 -10.06
CA PHE A 469 -32.19 5.86 -11.42
C PHE A 469 -33.60 6.48 -11.52
N GLU A 470 -33.93 7.00 -12.70
CA GLU A 470 -35.30 7.42 -13.01
C GLU A 470 -36.21 6.22 -13.31
N GLY A 471 -37.49 6.33 -12.95
CA GLY A 471 -38.50 5.29 -13.21
C GLY A 471 -38.33 4.03 -12.35
N ASP A 472 -38.91 2.91 -12.79
CA ASP A 472 -38.79 1.59 -12.16
C ASP A 472 -37.72 0.79 -12.94
N TYR A 473 -36.46 1.13 -12.68
CA TYR A 473 -35.31 0.60 -13.44
C TYR A 473 -34.86 -0.79 -12.95
N LEU A 474 -34.83 -1.01 -11.63
CA LEU A 474 -34.36 -2.24 -11.01
C LEU A 474 -35.52 -3.18 -10.65
N SER A 475 -35.24 -4.48 -10.63
CA SER A 475 -36.21 -5.48 -10.17
C SER A 475 -36.38 -5.40 -8.66
N ARG A 476 -37.59 -5.73 -8.19
CA ARG A 476 -37.86 -5.92 -6.75
C ARG A 476 -37.74 -7.38 -6.32
N ALA A 477 -37.44 -8.29 -7.25
CA ALA A 477 -37.27 -9.71 -6.98
C ALA A 477 -35.90 -9.96 -6.33
N ILE A 478 -35.92 -10.12 -5.01
CA ILE A 478 -34.74 -10.46 -4.20
C ILE A 478 -34.47 -11.96 -4.30
N GLN A 479 -33.26 -12.32 -4.70
CA GLN A 479 -32.82 -13.70 -4.84
C GLN A 479 -32.09 -14.18 -3.59
N SER A 480 -31.21 -13.35 -3.05
CA SER A 480 -30.46 -13.67 -1.83
C SER A 480 -29.87 -12.41 -1.19
N ALA A 481 -29.27 -12.58 -0.01
CA ALA A 481 -28.56 -11.53 0.69
C ALA A 481 -27.31 -12.09 1.38
N GLN A 482 -26.29 -11.25 1.57
CA GLN A 482 -25.04 -11.64 2.21
C GLN A 482 -24.64 -10.62 3.28
N ILE A 483 -24.31 -11.12 4.47
CA ILE A 483 -23.78 -10.32 5.58
C ILE A 483 -22.26 -10.28 5.52
N SER A 484 -21.71 -9.09 5.78
CA SER A 484 -20.28 -8.84 5.91
C SER A 484 -20.02 -7.91 7.09
N VAL A 485 -19.00 -8.22 7.89
CA VAL A 485 -18.58 -7.36 9.01
C VAL A 485 -17.28 -6.65 8.64
N ARG A 486 -17.35 -5.33 8.52
CA ARG A 486 -16.22 -4.45 8.21
C ARG A 486 -15.53 -4.01 9.50
N CYS A 487 -14.26 -3.66 9.37
CA CYS A 487 -13.49 -3.05 10.45
C CYS A 487 -13.12 -1.62 10.09
N ASN A 488 -13.43 -0.67 10.96
CA ASN A 488 -12.93 0.70 10.91
C ASN A 488 -12.11 0.97 12.18
N ALA A 489 -11.23 1.97 12.15
CA ALA A 489 -10.71 2.58 13.37
C ALA A 489 -11.56 3.80 13.74
N LYS A 490 -11.47 4.25 15.00
CA LYS A 490 -12.19 5.44 15.48
C LYS A 490 -11.95 6.71 14.66
N ASP A 491 -10.76 6.86 14.06
CA ASP A 491 -10.44 7.97 13.15
C ASP A 491 -10.74 7.69 11.67
N ASN A 492 -11.28 6.51 11.35
CA ASN A 492 -11.57 6.00 10.01
C ASN A 492 -10.35 5.81 9.10
N TYR A 493 -9.16 5.72 9.68
CA TYR A 493 -7.93 5.44 8.95
C TYR A 493 -7.55 3.98 9.14
N PRO A 494 -6.95 3.32 8.13
CA PRO A 494 -6.40 1.99 8.33
C PRO A 494 -5.36 1.96 9.45
N VAL A 495 -5.20 0.80 10.05
CA VAL A 495 -4.25 0.54 11.15
C VAL A 495 -3.22 -0.43 10.60
N VAL A 496 -2.08 0.09 10.19
CA VAL A 496 -1.06 -0.65 9.43
C VAL A 496 0.31 -0.33 9.99
N GLY A 497 0.97 -1.31 10.59
CA GLY A 497 2.31 -1.13 11.15
C GLY A 497 2.67 -2.17 12.20
N LYS A 498 3.70 -1.86 12.98
CA LYS A 498 4.11 -2.65 14.15
C LYS A 498 3.09 -2.50 15.27
N VAL A 499 2.86 -3.57 16.04
CA VAL A 499 1.96 -3.51 17.19
C VAL A 499 2.68 -2.89 18.39
N PRO A 500 2.16 -1.78 18.98
CA PRO A 500 2.79 -1.12 20.12
C PRO A 500 2.65 -1.97 21.38
N ASN A 501 3.72 -2.05 22.18
CA ASN A 501 3.64 -2.58 23.53
C ASN A 501 3.20 -1.45 24.46
N VAL A 502 1.90 -1.38 24.72
CA VAL A 502 1.32 -0.24 25.45
C VAL A 502 1.82 -0.14 26.88
N ALA A 503 2.11 -1.25 27.55
CA ALA A 503 2.67 -1.24 28.90
C ALA A 503 4.06 -0.56 28.91
N VAL A 504 4.96 -0.97 28.00
CA VAL A 504 6.29 -0.37 27.87
C VAL A 504 6.21 1.12 27.50
N VAL A 505 5.27 1.50 26.63
CA VAL A 505 5.03 2.91 26.30
C VAL A 505 4.56 3.68 27.54
N GLN A 506 3.61 3.15 28.31
CA GLN A 506 3.11 3.81 29.52
C GLN A 506 4.24 4.05 30.52
N ASP A 507 5.06 3.05 30.80
CA ASP A 507 6.21 3.16 31.71
C ASP A 507 7.23 4.21 31.24
N HIS A 508 7.51 4.26 29.94
CA HIS A 508 8.39 5.28 29.35
C HIS A 508 7.84 6.71 29.52
N PHE A 509 6.51 6.90 29.47
CA PHE A 509 5.89 8.22 29.65
C PHE A 509 5.73 8.63 31.11
N LEU A 510 5.60 7.67 32.03
CA LEU A 510 5.53 7.91 33.48
C LEU A 510 6.91 8.22 34.08
N SER A 511 7.96 7.56 33.59
CA SER A 511 9.34 7.72 34.12
C SER A 511 10.05 9.02 33.73
N ARG A 512 9.51 9.82 32.80
CA ARG A 512 10.16 11.03 32.28
C ARG A 512 9.53 12.32 32.78
N THR A 513 10.35 13.14 33.44
CA THR A 513 10.00 14.45 34.02
C THR A 513 9.83 15.57 32.98
N ARG A 514 10.39 15.44 31.75
CA ARG A 514 10.31 16.46 30.69
C ARG A 514 9.68 15.94 29.38
N PHE A 515 8.68 16.66 28.88
CA PHE A 515 7.88 16.32 27.69
C PHE A 515 8.65 16.25 26.35
N ARG A 516 9.80 16.93 26.21
CA ARG A 516 10.60 16.85 24.96
C ARG A 516 11.29 15.49 24.80
N GLU A 517 11.57 14.79 25.90
CA GLU A 517 12.21 13.48 25.88
C GLU A 517 11.18 12.35 25.62
N THR A 518 9.90 12.55 25.93
CA THR A 518 8.85 11.52 25.73
C THR A 518 8.44 11.31 24.26
N LYS A 519 8.90 12.14 23.31
CA LYS A 519 8.56 12.01 21.88
C LYS A 519 9.38 10.97 21.11
N LYS A 520 10.50 10.47 21.65
CA LYS A 520 11.36 9.53 20.92
C LYS A 520 10.85 8.09 21.07
N ILE A 521 9.91 7.72 20.19
CA ILE A 521 9.51 6.33 20.02
C ILE A 521 10.60 5.59 19.24
N HIS A 522 11.16 4.55 19.85
CA HIS A 522 12.10 3.61 19.23
C HIS A 522 11.49 2.20 19.17
N ASN A 523 12.19 1.27 18.50
CA ASN A 523 11.72 -0.10 18.26
C ASN A 523 11.36 -0.88 19.53
N GLY A 524 11.95 -0.56 20.69
CA GLY A 524 11.65 -1.20 21.97
C GLY A 524 10.24 -0.94 22.52
N HIS A 525 9.52 0.03 21.97
CA HIS A 525 8.12 0.29 22.32
C HIS A 525 7.11 -0.53 21.52
N TYR A 526 7.58 -1.44 20.66
CA TYR A 526 6.75 -2.32 19.86
C TYR A 526 7.05 -3.77 20.23
N PHE A 527 6.07 -4.65 20.05
CA PHE A 527 6.31 -6.08 20.10
C PHE A 527 7.21 -6.49 18.92
N SER A 528 8.33 -7.17 19.21
CA SER A 528 9.25 -7.64 18.18
C SER A 528 8.57 -8.69 17.31
N GLY A 529 8.61 -8.52 15.99
CA GLY A 529 8.04 -9.46 15.02
C GLY A 529 6.50 -9.44 14.90
N LEU A 530 5.79 -8.55 15.59
CA LEU A 530 4.33 -8.47 15.55
C LEU A 530 3.83 -7.24 14.80
N TYR A 531 3.00 -7.47 13.78
CA TYR A 531 2.45 -6.46 12.89
C TYR A 531 0.94 -6.60 12.77
N ILE A 532 0.28 -5.54 12.29
CA ILE A 532 -1.17 -5.52 12.05
C ILE A 532 -1.47 -4.81 10.72
N SER A 533 -2.46 -5.32 10.00
CA SER A 533 -3.12 -4.65 8.88
C SER A 533 -4.63 -4.80 9.03
N ALA A 534 -5.27 -3.80 9.63
CA ALA A 534 -6.70 -3.81 9.95
C ALA A 534 -7.35 -2.45 9.65
N ALA A 535 -8.64 -2.33 9.95
CA ALA A 535 -9.40 -1.07 9.81
C ALA A 535 -9.50 -0.49 8.38
N HIS A 536 -9.44 -1.32 7.34
CA HIS A 536 -9.54 -0.89 5.94
C HIS A 536 -10.95 -0.45 5.50
N GLY A 537 -11.95 -0.62 6.36
CA GLY A 537 -13.35 -0.24 6.13
C GLY A 537 -13.93 -0.81 4.83
N SER A 538 -14.66 0.03 4.09
CA SER A 538 -15.23 -0.31 2.78
C SER A 538 -14.27 -0.06 1.61
N THR A 539 -12.99 0.14 1.89
CA THR A 539 -11.96 0.51 0.90
C THR A 539 -10.82 -0.51 0.84
N GLY A 540 -11.05 -1.72 1.36
CA GLY A 540 -10.07 -2.80 1.42
C GLY A 540 -9.49 -3.16 0.06
N LEU A 541 -10.30 -3.17 -1.00
CA LEU A 541 -9.82 -3.48 -2.35
C LEU A 541 -8.69 -2.53 -2.81
N ALA A 542 -8.82 -1.23 -2.52
CA ALA A 542 -7.79 -0.26 -2.85
C ALA A 542 -6.61 -0.32 -1.87
N THR A 543 -6.89 -0.43 -0.57
CA THR A 543 -5.90 -0.13 0.48
C THR A 543 -5.09 -1.33 0.93
N CYS A 544 -5.64 -2.55 0.94
CA CYS A 544 -4.93 -3.76 1.38
C CYS A 544 -3.64 -4.02 0.58
N PRO A 545 -3.62 -3.90 -0.77
CA PRO A 545 -2.43 -4.27 -1.53
C PRO A 545 -1.22 -3.36 -1.25
N LEU A 546 -1.40 -2.04 -1.25
CA LEU A 546 -0.30 -1.11 -0.99
C LEU A 546 0.12 -1.12 0.49
N SER A 547 -0.83 -1.32 1.42
CA SER A 547 -0.51 -1.55 2.84
C SER A 547 0.34 -2.81 3.06
N SER A 548 0.07 -3.86 2.29
CA SER A 548 0.82 -5.12 2.33
C SER A 548 2.24 -4.95 1.79
N GLU A 549 2.41 -4.20 0.68
CA GLU A 549 3.75 -3.86 0.18
C GLU A 549 4.55 -3.02 1.18
N TYR A 550 3.90 -2.08 1.87
CA TYR A 550 4.55 -1.31 2.93
C TYR A 550 5.04 -2.20 4.07
N LEU A 551 4.17 -3.07 4.60
CA LEU A 551 4.56 -4.00 5.67
C LEU A 551 5.63 -4.99 5.21
N ALA A 552 5.53 -5.51 3.99
CA ALA A 552 6.51 -6.44 3.44
C ALA A 552 7.88 -5.77 3.26
N SER A 553 7.93 -4.51 2.82
CA SER A 553 9.18 -3.74 2.80
C SER A 553 9.74 -3.51 4.20
N MET A 554 8.89 -3.25 5.20
CA MET A 554 9.35 -3.11 6.59
C MET A 554 9.92 -4.43 7.15
N ILE A 555 9.24 -5.55 6.93
CA ILE A 555 9.64 -6.89 7.38
C ILE A 555 10.91 -7.34 6.66
N ASN A 556 11.02 -7.06 5.37
CA ASN A 556 12.18 -7.45 4.56
C ASN A 556 13.33 -6.42 4.55
N HIS A 557 13.21 -5.34 5.32
CA HIS A 557 14.21 -4.25 5.40
C HIS A 557 14.53 -3.58 4.05
N GLU A 558 13.50 -3.30 3.26
CA GLU A 558 13.57 -2.59 1.97
C GLU A 558 13.11 -1.13 2.10
N MET A 559 13.30 -0.34 1.04
CA MET A 559 12.78 1.02 1.00
C MET A 559 11.25 1.00 1.09
N SER A 560 10.70 1.85 1.95
CA SER A 560 9.25 2.01 2.11
C SER A 560 8.66 2.72 0.88
N PRO A 561 7.46 2.30 0.40
CA PRO A 561 6.73 3.05 -0.60
C PRO A 561 6.05 4.30 -0.02
N PHE A 562 6.15 4.54 1.29
CA PHE A 562 5.53 5.66 1.99
C PHE A 562 6.55 6.65 2.53
N SER A 563 6.18 7.93 2.54
CA SER A 563 6.92 8.94 3.29
C SER A 563 6.82 8.70 4.79
N HIS A 564 7.72 9.30 5.54
CA HIS A 564 7.73 9.20 7.00
C HIS A 564 6.41 9.69 7.64
N GLU A 565 5.82 10.78 7.14
CA GLU A 565 4.55 11.34 7.64
C GLU A 565 3.37 10.40 7.39
N LEU A 566 3.37 9.75 6.22
CA LEU A 566 2.34 8.77 5.90
C LEU A 566 2.46 7.51 6.76
N MET A 567 3.69 7.02 7.00
CA MET A 567 3.93 5.92 7.94
C MET A 567 3.35 6.23 9.33
N ASN A 568 3.60 7.43 9.86
CA ASN A 568 3.07 7.86 11.16
C ASN A 568 1.53 7.96 11.20
N THR A 569 0.92 8.33 10.07
CA THR A 569 -0.54 8.41 9.92
C THR A 569 -1.20 7.03 10.06
N LEU A 570 -0.54 5.97 9.58
CA LEU A 570 -1.06 4.59 9.60
C LEU A 570 -0.61 3.77 10.81
N ASP A 571 0.49 4.17 11.47
CA ASP A 571 1.07 3.47 12.62
C ASP A 571 0.05 3.33 13.77
N PRO A 572 -0.17 2.12 14.33
CA PRO A 572 -1.07 1.92 15.48
C PRO A 572 -0.67 2.72 16.73
N MET A 573 0.63 3.04 16.90
CA MET A 573 1.17 3.88 17.98
C MET A 573 0.48 5.25 18.07
N ARG A 574 -0.11 5.75 16.97
CA ARG A 574 -0.83 7.04 16.97
C ARG A 574 -1.96 7.09 18.00
N PHE A 575 -2.62 5.97 18.29
CA PHE A 575 -3.70 5.92 19.28
C PHE A 575 -3.15 5.96 20.69
N VAL A 576 -2.11 5.17 20.96
CA VAL A 576 -1.43 5.13 22.26
C VAL A 576 -0.93 6.51 22.62
N LEU A 577 -0.23 7.18 21.70
CA LEU A 577 0.30 8.53 21.91
C LEU A 577 -0.80 9.59 22.12
N ARG A 578 -1.95 9.46 21.44
CA ARG A 578 -3.10 10.36 21.64
C ARG A 578 -3.70 10.19 23.03
N GLU A 579 -3.83 8.96 23.51
CA GLU A 579 -4.34 8.69 24.87
C GLU A 579 -3.36 9.12 25.96
N MET A 580 -2.05 8.89 25.79
CA MET A 580 -1.02 9.39 26.73
C MET A 580 -1.04 10.92 26.85
N LYS A 581 -1.38 11.64 25.78
CA LYS A 581 -1.52 13.10 25.80
C LYS A 581 -2.78 13.58 26.54
N LYS A 582 -3.83 12.77 26.65
CA LYS A 582 -5.09 13.13 27.34
C LYS A 582 -5.08 12.82 28.84
N LYS A 583 -4.29 11.82 29.26
CA LYS A 583 -4.15 11.41 30.67
C LYS A 583 -3.22 12.32 31.50
N ARG A 584 -2.73 13.40 30.89
CA ARG A 584 -2.05 14.52 31.54
C ARG A 584 -2.95 15.73 31.42
#